data_AF-A0A914NMT2-F1
#
_entry.id   AF-A0A914NMT2-F1
#
_cell.length_a   1.000
_cell.length_b   1.000
_cell.length_c   1.000
_cell.angle_alpha   90.00
_cell.angle_beta   90.00
_cell.angle_gamma   90.00
#
_symmetry.space_group_name_H-M   'P 1'
#
loop_
_entity.id
_entity.type
_entity.pdbx_description
1 polymer ?
#
loop_
_entity_poly.entity_id
_entity_poly.type
_entity_poly.pdbx_seq_one_letter_code
_entity_poly.pdbx_strand_id
1 'polypeptide(L)'
;MQNIEKTQIPKLYKFVEPESGIFNVTLNDQLKEKWKTAINKSIPLFLYNSESDGNFIVIYKTYSGSKDEKTPYILMLPNIPKNFKEMITARCWLEHLFKCAFGFSLFKCIFNPEMINILFDNDKSIPLQFNIQLTNISAGSKNFENMLNFSFNHLSNTHLNFSTTDDITEQHTNILFNKIINEGNKFPQIWLNNSNFSRLYDLIIEYIATARDCSKMAPAIDLHIPNYTSHKLSERAEKVEIKEEGNIKYTGHEISNIYNSRVKFSFEERNFIKSAYSSFKIRKMKV
;
A
#
# COMPACT_ATOMS: atom_id res chain seq x y z
N MET A 1 28.60 6.84 8.45
CA MET A 1 27.32 7.29 9.03
C MET A 1 27.40 8.79 9.14
N GLN A 2 26.77 9.51 8.21
CA GLN A 2 26.58 10.95 8.38
C GLN A 2 25.59 11.14 9.53
N ASN A 3 25.96 11.91 10.54
CA ASN A 3 25.01 12.43 11.51
C ASN A 3 24.01 13.25 10.71
N ILE A 4 22.79 12.73 10.55
CA ILE A 4 21.66 13.56 10.17
C ILE A 4 21.53 14.55 11.33
N GLU A 5 22.02 15.77 11.14
CA GLU A 5 21.76 16.84 12.08
C GLU A 5 20.24 16.88 12.29
N LYS A 6 19.80 16.89 13.56
CA LYS A 6 18.40 17.02 13.97
C LYS A 6 17.81 18.40 13.58
N THR A 7 18.31 19.03 12.53
CA THR A 7 17.96 20.36 12.09
C THR A 7 16.70 20.27 11.23
N GLN A 8 15.59 20.67 11.86
CA GLN A 8 14.28 21.00 11.29
C GLN A 8 13.30 19.86 10.99
N ILE A 9 13.22 18.84 11.86
CA ILE A 9 11.94 18.13 12.00
C ILE A 9 11.07 18.97 12.95
N PRO A 10 9.87 19.45 12.54
CA PRO A 10 8.97 20.23 13.39
C PRO A 10 8.74 19.57 14.76
N LYS A 11 8.50 20.34 15.83
CA LYS A 11 8.19 19.86 17.21
C LYS A 11 6.95 18.93 17.33
N LEU A 12 6.37 18.50 16.22
CA LEU A 12 5.10 17.79 16.10
C LEU A 12 5.23 16.25 16.09
N TYR A 13 6.43 15.69 16.27
CA TYR A 13 6.64 14.24 16.20
C TYR A 13 7.12 13.67 17.54
N LYS A 14 6.57 12.51 17.94
CA LYS A 14 7.06 11.75 19.08
C LYS A 14 8.03 10.72 18.54
N PHE A 15 9.31 10.96 18.75
CA PHE A 15 10.32 9.94 18.53
C PHE A 15 10.09 8.83 19.51
N VAL A 16 9.95 7.63 18.97
CA VAL A 16 9.98 6.43 19.78
C VAL A 16 11.39 5.90 19.65
N GLU A 17 12.27 6.37 20.55
CA GLU A 17 13.54 5.70 20.70
C GLU A 17 13.26 4.27 21.17
N PRO A 18 14.03 3.28 20.68
CA PRO A 18 14.01 1.96 21.26
C PRO A 18 14.46 2.07 22.72
N GLU A 19 13.53 2.32 23.64
CA GLU A 19 13.81 2.12 25.05
C GLU A 19 14.26 0.67 25.18
N SER A 20 15.41 0.48 25.81
CA SER A 20 15.97 -0.83 26.09
C SER A 20 15.11 -1.52 27.15
N GLY A 21 13.88 -1.88 26.78
CA GLY A 21 13.15 -2.94 27.45
C GLY A 21 13.98 -4.21 27.36
N ILE A 22 14.03 -4.97 28.44
CA ILE A 22 14.65 -6.30 28.45
C ILE A 22 13.71 -7.20 27.66
N PHE A 23 13.83 -7.16 26.33
CA PHE A 23 13.13 -8.09 25.46
C PHE A 23 13.83 -9.44 25.56
N ASN A 24 13.24 -10.35 26.34
CA ASN A 24 13.71 -11.72 26.44
C ASN A 24 13.26 -12.50 25.20
N VAL A 25 13.94 -12.28 24.07
CA VAL A 25 13.78 -13.12 22.87
C VAL A 25 14.72 -14.32 23.01
N THR A 26 14.16 -15.51 23.24
CA THR A 26 14.94 -16.75 23.21
C THR A 26 15.15 -17.18 21.77
N LEU A 27 16.40 -17.08 21.28
CA LEU A 27 16.78 -17.53 19.95
C LEU A 27 17.27 -18.98 19.99
N ASN A 28 16.70 -19.85 19.16
CA ASN A 28 17.29 -21.15 18.89
C ASN A 28 18.53 -21.01 17.98
N ASP A 29 19.37 -22.03 17.91
CA ASP A 29 20.66 -21.94 17.20
C ASP A 29 20.49 -21.79 15.68
N GLN A 30 19.42 -22.38 15.11
CA GLN A 30 19.10 -22.20 13.69
C GLN A 30 18.78 -20.73 13.35
N LEU A 31 17.99 -20.06 14.19
CA LEU A 31 17.63 -18.66 14.00
C LEU A 31 18.84 -17.74 14.22
N LYS A 32 19.71 -18.07 15.19
CA LYS A 32 20.98 -17.33 15.39
C LYS A 32 21.85 -17.38 14.14
N GLU A 33 22.02 -18.54 13.51
CA GLU A 33 22.83 -18.65 12.28
C GLU A 33 22.20 -17.91 11.10
N LYS A 34 20.87 -17.92 10.97
CA LYS A 34 20.15 -17.08 9.97
C LYS A 34 20.42 -15.60 10.19
N TRP A 35 20.32 -15.13 11.43
CA TRP A 35 20.56 -13.72 11.77
C TRP A 35 22.02 -13.31 11.54
N LYS A 36 22.97 -14.15 11.95
CA LYS A 36 24.40 -13.95 11.67
C LYS A 36 24.68 -13.85 10.17
N THR A 37 24.08 -14.73 9.37
CA THR A 37 24.17 -14.69 7.91
C THR A 37 23.60 -13.39 7.35
N ALA A 38 22.44 -12.96 7.83
CA ALA A 38 21.79 -11.72 7.39
C ALA A 38 22.63 -10.46 7.70
N ILE A 39 23.20 -10.39 8.91
CA ILE A 39 24.11 -9.33 9.34
C ILE A 39 25.36 -9.30 8.44
N ASN A 40 26.00 -10.47 8.22
CA ASN A 40 27.18 -10.57 7.37
C ASN A 40 26.91 -10.15 5.92
N LYS A 41 25.72 -10.46 5.41
CA LYS A 41 25.26 -10.05 4.08
C LYS A 41 24.74 -8.61 4.04
N SER A 42 24.66 -7.92 5.17
CA SER A 42 24.11 -6.56 5.30
C SER A 42 22.70 -6.43 4.72
N ILE A 43 21.83 -7.44 4.95
CA ILE A 43 20.45 -7.41 4.46
C ILE A 43 19.71 -6.23 5.11
N PRO A 44 19.06 -5.34 4.33
CA PRO A 44 18.41 -4.17 4.89
C PRO A 44 17.07 -4.50 5.54
N LEU A 45 16.72 -3.78 6.59
CA LEU A 45 15.43 -3.82 7.28
C LEU A 45 14.35 -3.09 6.48
N PHE A 46 14.70 -2.02 5.79
CA PHE A 46 13.80 -1.24 4.95
C PHE A 46 14.26 -1.25 3.49
N LEU A 47 13.29 -1.24 2.58
CA LEU A 47 13.52 -0.99 1.16
C LEU A 47 13.05 0.44 0.85
N TYR A 48 13.93 1.23 0.24
CA TYR A 48 13.74 2.65 0.02
C TYR A 48 12.96 2.96 -1.24
N ASN A 49 12.08 3.96 -1.15
CA ASN A 49 11.33 4.39 -2.32
C ASN A 49 11.94 5.62 -3.00
N SER A 50 12.77 6.40 -2.31
CA SER A 50 13.48 7.57 -2.85
C SER A 50 14.80 7.81 -2.13
N GLU A 51 15.75 8.51 -2.77
CA GLU A 51 17.09 8.78 -2.22
C GLU A 51 17.13 9.88 -1.15
N SER A 52 16.06 10.67 -0.98
CA SER A 52 16.14 11.97 -0.30
C SER A 52 15.59 12.07 1.13
N ASP A 53 14.81 11.11 1.61
CA ASP A 53 14.08 11.28 2.87
C ASP A 53 14.43 10.15 3.86
N GLY A 54 14.76 10.52 5.09
CA GLY A 54 15.23 9.60 6.12
C GLY A 54 14.36 8.35 6.34
N ASN A 55 14.96 7.37 7.02
CA ASN A 55 14.43 6.01 7.17
C ASN A 55 13.37 5.95 8.26
N PHE A 56 12.16 6.40 7.96
CA PHE A 56 11.10 6.37 8.95
C PHE A 56 9.75 5.94 8.39
N ILE A 57 9.02 5.27 9.27
CA ILE A 57 7.61 4.95 9.08
C ILE A 57 6.85 5.85 10.05
N VAL A 58 5.83 6.53 9.50
CA VAL A 58 4.93 7.38 10.30
C VAL A 58 3.65 6.62 10.55
N ILE A 59 3.30 6.45 11.83
CA ILE A 59 2.10 5.71 12.22
C ILE A 59 1.22 6.56 13.16
N TYR A 60 -0.09 6.48 12.94
CA TYR A 60 -1.11 7.18 13.71
C TYR A 60 -2.07 6.18 14.35
N LYS A 61 -2.19 6.23 15.67
CA LYS A 61 -2.96 5.24 16.45
C LYS A 61 -4.49 5.32 16.27
N THR A 62 -5.04 6.40 15.72
CA THR A 62 -6.49 6.64 15.76
C THR A 62 -7.07 7.13 14.44
N TYR A 63 -8.33 6.77 14.21
CA TYR A 63 -9.17 7.31 13.14
C TYR A 63 -9.84 8.64 13.53
N SER A 64 -10.38 9.30 12.50
CA SER A 64 -10.89 10.67 12.41
C SER A 64 -11.95 11.07 13.45
N GLY A 65 -11.86 12.31 13.94
CA GLY A 65 -12.95 13.00 14.63
C GLY A 65 -12.53 13.96 15.75
N SER A 66 -11.49 13.62 16.52
CA SER A 66 -10.99 14.51 17.58
C SER A 66 -10.03 15.54 17.00
N LYS A 67 -10.32 16.84 17.20
CA LYS A 67 -9.45 17.98 16.84
C LYS A 67 -8.11 18.03 17.59
N ASP A 68 -7.88 17.13 18.53
CA ASP A 68 -6.61 17.06 19.25
C ASP A 68 -5.49 16.68 18.28
N GLU A 69 -4.53 17.59 18.10
CA GLU A 69 -3.34 17.41 17.28
C GLU A 69 -2.62 16.13 17.70
N LYS A 70 -2.72 15.08 16.86
CA LYS A 70 -2.08 13.81 17.17
C LYS A 70 -0.66 13.85 16.67
N THR A 71 0.27 13.78 17.62
CA THR A 71 1.68 13.64 17.38
C THR A 71 1.94 12.28 16.69
N PRO A 72 2.28 12.24 15.39
CA PRO A 72 2.76 11.03 14.73
C PRO A 72 3.90 10.35 15.50
N TYR A 73 3.88 9.02 15.51
CA TYR A 73 5.03 8.22 15.94
C TYR A 73 5.97 8.03 14.76
N ILE A 74 7.22 8.45 14.92
CA ILE A 74 8.31 8.17 13.99
C ILE A 74 9.09 6.99 14.55
N LEU A 75 9.05 5.86 13.84
CA LEU A 75 9.89 4.72 14.15
C LEU A 75 11.24 4.86 13.42
N MET A 76 12.31 5.00 14.20
CA MET A 76 13.68 5.03 13.69
C MET A 76 14.39 3.74 14.09
N LEU A 77 14.59 2.84 13.13
CA LEU A 77 15.40 1.63 13.30
C LEU A 77 16.63 1.69 12.39
N PRO A 78 17.75 1.07 12.79
CA PRO A 78 18.90 0.96 11.91
C PRO A 78 18.49 0.16 10.67
N ASN A 79 18.73 0.73 9.48
CA ASN A 79 18.36 0.04 8.25
C ASN A 79 19.23 -1.20 8.00
N ILE A 80 20.50 -1.18 8.38
CA ILE A 80 21.38 -2.35 8.25
C ILE A 80 21.77 -2.75 9.67
N PRO A 81 21.09 -3.74 10.27
CA PRO A 81 21.45 -4.24 11.58
C PRO A 81 22.88 -4.76 11.59
N LYS A 82 23.71 -4.26 12.49
CA LYS A 82 25.15 -4.59 12.56
C LYS A 82 25.47 -5.71 13.54
N ASN A 83 24.53 -6.04 14.42
CA ASN A 83 24.73 -6.98 15.52
C ASN A 83 23.39 -7.56 15.99
N PHE A 84 23.46 -8.59 16.83
CA PHE A 84 22.28 -9.24 17.39
C PHE A 84 21.39 -8.30 18.19
N LYS A 85 21.95 -7.32 18.92
CA LYS A 85 21.15 -6.37 19.70
C LYS A 85 20.23 -5.56 18.78
N GLU A 86 20.74 -5.07 17.65
CA GLU A 86 19.92 -4.35 16.66
C GLU A 86 18.85 -5.25 16.00
N MET A 87 19.17 -6.52 15.74
CA MET A 87 18.20 -7.49 15.23
C MET A 87 17.08 -7.79 16.25
N ILE A 88 17.42 -7.96 17.53
CA ILE A 88 16.44 -8.13 18.62
C ILE A 88 15.54 -6.90 18.68
N THR A 89 16.14 -5.70 18.69
CA THR A 89 15.38 -4.44 18.68
C THR A 89 14.40 -4.39 17.50
N ALA A 90 14.85 -4.69 16.29
CA ALA A 90 13.99 -4.68 15.10
C ALA A 90 12.84 -5.70 15.21
N ARG A 91 13.13 -6.94 15.66
CA ARG A 91 12.10 -7.97 15.89
C ARG A 91 11.05 -7.50 16.88
N CYS A 92 11.47 -6.97 18.04
CA CYS A 92 10.56 -6.57 19.10
C CYS A 92 9.65 -5.40 18.67
N TRP A 93 10.20 -4.44 17.93
CA TRP A 93 9.38 -3.38 17.36
C TRP A 93 8.37 -3.91 16.34
N LEU A 94 8.79 -4.75 15.40
CA LEU A 94 7.88 -5.36 14.42
C LEU A 94 6.79 -6.18 15.11
N GLU A 95 7.13 -6.97 16.12
CA GLU A 95 6.18 -7.76 16.90
C GLU A 95 5.12 -6.87 17.57
N HIS A 96 5.53 -5.75 18.17
CA HIS A 96 4.59 -4.78 18.71
C HIS A 96 3.67 -4.19 17.64
N LEU A 97 4.22 -3.83 16.48
CA LEU A 97 3.42 -3.28 15.39
C LEU A 97 2.39 -4.29 14.87
N PHE A 98 2.78 -5.56 14.72
CA PHE A 98 1.88 -6.64 14.32
C PHE A 98 0.77 -6.92 15.34
N LYS A 99 1.02 -6.66 16.63
CA LYS A 99 0.04 -6.82 17.71
C LYS A 99 -0.83 -5.57 17.95
N CYS A 100 -0.60 -4.49 17.23
CA CYS A 100 -1.34 -3.23 17.36
C CYS A 100 -2.27 -2.98 16.17
N ALA A 101 -3.28 -2.14 16.40
CA ALA A 101 -4.14 -1.59 15.36
C ALA A 101 -3.90 -0.08 15.21
N PHE A 102 -3.91 0.40 13.97
CA PHE A 102 -3.65 1.80 13.65
C PHE A 102 -4.72 2.35 12.70
N GLY A 103 -5.09 3.62 12.89
CA GLY A 103 -6.07 4.28 12.03
C GLY A 103 -5.47 4.71 10.70
N PHE A 104 -4.21 5.14 10.70
CA PHE A 104 -3.53 5.63 9.50
C PHE A 104 -2.03 5.34 9.55
N SER A 105 -1.42 5.10 8.39
CA SER A 105 0.03 5.01 8.23
C SER A 105 0.50 5.65 6.92
N LEU A 106 1.72 6.16 6.96
CA LEU A 106 2.45 6.64 5.79
C LEU A 106 3.80 5.93 5.71
N PHE A 107 3.95 5.08 4.71
CA PHE A 107 5.18 4.34 4.43
C PHE A 107 5.98 5.07 3.35
N LYS A 108 6.99 5.84 3.77
CA LYS A 108 8.03 6.38 2.88
C LYS A 108 9.05 5.32 2.48
N CYS A 109 9.24 4.32 3.33
CA CYS A 109 9.93 3.07 3.02
C CYS A 109 9.03 1.92 3.46
N ILE A 110 9.27 0.73 2.91
CA ILE A 110 8.61 -0.49 3.36
C ILE A 110 9.59 -1.33 4.18
N PHE A 111 9.09 -2.18 5.07
CA PHE A 111 9.92 -3.24 5.63
C PHE A 111 10.29 -4.24 4.54
N ASN A 112 11.54 -4.67 4.52
CA ASN A 112 12.01 -5.71 3.61
C ASN A 112 11.31 -7.04 3.97
N PRO A 113 10.51 -7.64 3.07
CA PRO A 113 9.85 -8.91 3.33
C PRO A 113 10.83 -10.04 3.67
N GLU A 114 12.03 -10.04 3.06
CA GLU A 114 13.09 -11.00 3.40
C GLU A 114 13.53 -10.84 4.86
N MET A 115 13.70 -9.60 5.33
CA MET A 115 14.08 -9.34 6.72
C MET A 115 12.98 -9.75 7.69
N ILE A 116 11.69 -9.52 7.37
CA ILE A 116 10.58 -10.01 8.19
C ILE A 116 10.67 -11.55 8.31
N ASN A 117 10.88 -12.26 7.20
CA ASN A 117 11.04 -13.71 7.22
C ASN A 117 12.25 -14.17 8.05
N ILE A 118 13.37 -13.47 7.98
CA ILE A 118 14.57 -13.76 8.79
C ILE A 118 14.30 -13.54 10.29
N LEU A 119 13.62 -12.45 10.64
CA LEU A 119 13.38 -12.08 12.04
C LEU A 119 12.40 -13.03 12.74
N PHE A 120 11.40 -13.54 12.01
CA PHE A 120 10.32 -14.35 12.59
C PHE A 120 10.38 -15.83 12.21
N ASP A 121 11.11 -16.23 11.16
CA ASP A 121 11.28 -17.63 10.72
C ASP A 121 9.99 -18.47 10.69
N ASN A 122 8.94 -17.93 10.09
CA ASN A 122 7.60 -18.53 10.06
C ASN A 122 7.00 -18.83 11.45
N ASP A 123 7.35 -18.06 12.47
CA ASP A 123 6.71 -18.11 13.78
C ASP A 123 5.21 -17.85 13.63
N LYS A 124 4.43 -18.93 13.63
CA LYS A 124 2.98 -18.91 13.43
C LYS A 124 2.23 -18.30 14.61
N SER A 125 2.91 -18.04 15.73
CA SER A 125 2.28 -17.41 16.90
C SER A 125 2.04 -15.91 16.72
N ILE A 126 2.71 -15.29 15.75
CA ILE A 126 2.60 -13.85 15.47
C ILE A 126 1.94 -13.66 14.11
N PRO A 127 0.81 -12.93 14.02
CA PRO A 127 0.24 -12.57 12.73
C PRO A 127 1.16 -11.53 12.09
N LEU A 128 1.98 -11.93 11.11
CA LEU A 128 2.96 -11.06 10.44
C LEU A 128 2.29 -10.04 9.49
N GLN A 129 1.25 -9.37 9.97
CA GLN A 129 0.43 -8.39 9.26
C GLN A 129 0.21 -7.15 10.12
N PHE A 130 0.32 -5.98 9.51
CA PHE A 130 -0.06 -4.71 10.10
C PHE A 130 -1.57 -4.52 9.97
N ASN A 131 -2.24 -4.38 11.12
CA ASN A 131 -3.66 -4.05 11.17
C ASN A 131 -3.83 -2.53 11.08
N ILE A 132 -4.03 -2.03 9.86
CA ILE A 132 -4.10 -0.59 9.58
C ILE A 132 -5.36 -0.32 8.78
N GLN A 133 -6.14 0.69 9.17
CA GLN A 133 -7.39 1.01 8.48
C GLN A 133 -7.17 1.75 7.14
N LEU A 134 -6.22 2.67 7.10
CA LEU A 134 -5.83 3.43 5.91
C LEU A 134 -4.30 3.49 5.80
N THR A 135 -3.76 3.09 4.65
CA THR A 135 -2.31 3.11 4.42
C THR A 135 -2.00 3.88 3.16
N ASN A 136 -1.09 4.83 3.26
CA ASN A 136 -0.46 5.47 2.11
C ASN A 136 0.93 4.88 1.91
N ILE A 137 1.18 4.36 0.71
CA ILE A 137 2.49 3.87 0.30
C ILE A 137 2.87 4.56 -1.00
N SER A 138 4.06 5.16 -1.00
CA SER A 138 4.65 5.77 -2.19
C SER A 138 5.87 4.98 -2.60
N ALA A 139 5.96 4.50 -3.84
CA ALA A 139 7.16 3.81 -4.33
C ALA A 139 7.74 4.39 -5.62
N GLY A 140 9.07 4.39 -5.69
CA GLY A 140 9.78 4.50 -6.95
C GLY A 140 9.72 3.18 -7.73
N SER A 141 9.98 3.26 -9.03
CA SER A 141 9.89 2.13 -9.96
C SER A 141 10.75 0.93 -9.56
N LYS A 142 11.94 1.17 -9.00
CA LYS A 142 12.93 0.14 -8.61
C LYS A 142 12.42 -0.83 -7.54
N ASN A 143 11.54 -0.40 -6.64
CA ASN A 143 11.03 -1.21 -5.54
C ASN A 143 9.55 -1.56 -5.68
N PHE A 144 8.98 -1.35 -6.86
CA PHE A 144 7.57 -1.55 -7.14
C PHE A 144 7.07 -2.94 -6.74
N GLU A 145 7.74 -3.99 -7.21
CA GLU A 145 7.34 -5.38 -6.91
C GLU A 145 7.48 -5.74 -5.44
N ASN A 146 8.59 -5.34 -4.80
CA ASN A 146 8.80 -5.56 -3.36
C ASN A 146 7.72 -4.88 -2.53
N MET A 147 7.29 -3.69 -2.93
CA MET A 147 6.25 -2.94 -2.22
C MET A 147 4.86 -3.49 -2.47
N LEU A 148 4.56 -4.02 -3.66
CA LEU A 148 3.34 -4.81 -3.86
C LEU A 148 3.36 -6.08 -3.01
N ASN A 149 4.47 -6.82 -2.98
CA ASN A 149 4.60 -8.01 -2.15
C ASN A 149 4.43 -7.68 -0.67
N PHE A 150 5.04 -6.60 -0.19
CA PHE A 150 4.82 -6.11 1.17
C PHE A 150 3.35 -5.80 1.43
N SER A 151 2.70 -5.03 0.55
CA SER A 151 1.32 -4.59 0.72
C SER A 151 0.37 -5.79 0.81
N PHE A 152 0.46 -6.72 -0.13
CA PHE A 152 -0.48 -7.84 -0.26
C PHE A 152 -0.24 -8.99 0.74
N ASN A 153 0.94 -9.06 1.35
CA ASN A 153 1.29 -10.12 2.31
C ASN A 153 1.28 -9.66 3.76
N HIS A 154 1.62 -8.38 4.01
CA HIS A 154 1.83 -7.85 5.35
C HIS A 154 0.84 -6.75 5.73
N LEU A 155 -0.11 -6.33 4.90
CA LEU A 155 -1.19 -5.41 5.32
C LEU A 155 -2.52 -6.16 5.44
N SER A 156 -3.34 -5.74 6.41
CA SER A 156 -4.64 -6.35 6.68
C SER A 156 -5.69 -5.28 7.03
N ASN A 157 -6.92 -5.49 6.53
CA ASN A 157 -8.09 -4.61 6.74
C ASN A 157 -7.89 -3.15 6.34
N THR A 158 -7.05 -2.91 5.33
CA THR A 158 -6.64 -1.57 4.94
C THR A 158 -7.33 -1.10 3.67
N HIS A 159 -7.74 0.17 3.65
CA HIS A 159 -7.88 0.88 2.39
C HIS A 159 -6.47 1.27 1.91
N LEU A 160 -6.05 0.70 0.79
CA LEU A 160 -4.69 0.84 0.28
C LEU A 160 -4.62 2.04 -0.66
N ASN A 161 -3.87 3.08 -0.30
CA ASN A 161 -3.54 4.18 -1.20
C ASN A 161 -2.11 4.02 -1.68
N PHE A 162 -1.98 3.87 -2.99
CA PHE A 162 -0.75 3.60 -3.68
C PHE A 162 -0.42 4.75 -4.61
N SER A 163 0.73 5.36 -4.42
CA SER A 163 1.26 6.36 -5.34
C SER A 163 2.61 5.93 -5.86
N THR A 164 2.91 6.28 -7.10
CA THR A 164 4.25 6.09 -7.66
C THR A 164 4.81 7.44 -8.08
N THR A 165 6.08 7.67 -7.77
CA THR A 165 6.76 8.94 -8.04
C THR A 165 7.38 8.98 -9.43
N ASP A 166 7.64 7.82 -10.01
CA ASP A 166 8.35 7.65 -11.27
C ASP A 166 7.44 6.99 -12.30
N ASP A 167 7.90 6.98 -13.55
CA ASP A 167 7.24 6.25 -14.62
C ASP A 167 7.17 4.74 -14.32
N ILE A 168 5.95 4.22 -14.26
CA ILE A 168 5.68 2.80 -14.24
C ILE A 168 5.79 2.23 -15.66
N THR A 169 6.43 1.08 -15.79
CA THR A 169 6.53 0.37 -17.06
C THR A 169 5.25 -0.43 -17.32
N GLU A 170 5.09 -0.94 -18.54
CA GLU A 170 4.03 -1.89 -18.86
C GLU A 170 4.12 -3.16 -17.99
N GLN A 171 5.33 -3.64 -17.72
CA GLN A 171 5.56 -4.78 -16.83
C GLN A 171 5.01 -4.50 -15.42
N HIS A 172 5.30 -3.32 -14.86
CA HIS A 172 4.74 -2.93 -13.56
C HIS A 172 3.21 -2.88 -13.58
N THR A 173 2.63 -2.34 -14.65
CA THR A 173 1.18 -2.30 -14.85
C THR A 173 0.57 -3.71 -14.84
N ASN A 174 1.18 -4.66 -15.56
CA ASN A 174 0.72 -6.05 -15.60
C ASN A 174 0.85 -6.76 -14.24
N ILE A 175 1.93 -6.52 -13.50
CA ILE A 175 2.11 -7.06 -12.14
C ILE A 175 1.02 -6.52 -11.21
N LEU A 176 0.78 -5.21 -11.22
CA LEU A 176 -0.26 -4.59 -10.39
C LEU A 176 -1.66 -5.08 -10.76
N PHE A 177 -1.97 -5.13 -12.06
CA PHE A 177 -3.22 -5.70 -12.55
C PHE A 177 -3.45 -7.11 -12.00
N ASN A 178 -2.46 -8.00 -12.16
CA ASN A 178 -2.54 -9.37 -11.67
C ASN A 178 -2.75 -9.46 -10.16
N LYS A 179 -2.10 -8.59 -9.37
CA LYS A 179 -2.32 -8.52 -7.92
C LYS A 179 -3.74 -8.07 -7.58
N ILE A 180 -4.26 -7.04 -8.25
CA ILE A 180 -5.61 -6.50 -8.04
C ILE A 180 -6.68 -7.55 -8.32
N ILE A 181 -6.58 -8.32 -9.41
CA ILE A 181 -7.63 -9.27 -9.80
C ILE A 181 -7.55 -10.60 -9.02
N ASN A 182 -6.36 -11.02 -8.60
CA ASN A 182 -6.16 -12.33 -7.95
C ASN A 182 -6.11 -12.26 -6.42
N GLU A 183 -5.77 -11.11 -5.85
CA GLU A 183 -5.58 -10.94 -4.41
C GLU A 183 -6.20 -9.65 -3.86
N GLY A 184 -6.83 -8.82 -4.71
CA GLY A 184 -7.33 -7.51 -4.33
C GLY A 184 -8.50 -7.54 -3.36
N ASN A 185 -9.24 -8.66 -3.28
CA ASN A 185 -10.34 -8.83 -2.33
C ASN A 185 -9.91 -8.75 -0.84
N LYS A 186 -8.60 -8.80 -0.55
CA LYS A 186 -8.03 -8.52 0.77
C LYS A 186 -8.23 -7.06 1.21
N PHE A 187 -8.41 -6.15 0.26
CA PHE A 187 -8.55 -4.72 0.52
C PHE A 187 -9.99 -4.28 0.26
N PRO A 188 -10.66 -3.62 1.23
CA PRO A 188 -11.97 -3.03 1.00
C PRO A 188 -11.97 -1.99 -0.13
N GLN A 189 -10.83 -1.32 -0.36
CA GLN A 189 -10.64 -0.33 -1.41
C GLN A 189 -9.16 -0.15 -1.74
N ILE A 190 -8.86 0.09 -3.02
CA ILE A 190 -7.53 0.43 -3.52
C ILE A 190 -7.60 1.77 -4.26
N TRP A 191 -6.85 2.78 -3.81
CA TRP A 191 -6.59 4.02 -4.54
C TRP A 191 -5.24 3.93 -5.24
N LEU A 192 -5.21 4.32 -6.50
CA LEU A 192 -4.05 4.27 -7.36
C LEU A 192 -3.81 5.65 -7.96
N ASN A 193 -2.69 6.27 -7.59
CA ASN A 193 -2.29 7.60 -8.01
C ASN A 193 -1.05 7.53 -8.90
N ASN A 194 -1.24 7.58 -10.23
CA ASN A 194 -0.16 7.73 -11.21
C ASN A 194 -0.70 8.18 -12.58
N SER A 195 0.07 8.98 -13.31
CA SER A 195 -0.25 9.45 -14.67
C SER A 195 -0.38 8.34 -15.71
N ASN A 196 0.30 7.21 -15.54
CA ASN A 196 0.44 6.17 -16.55
C ASN A 196 -0.48 4.95 -16.30
N PHE A 197 -1.48 5.06 -15.42
CA PHE A 197 -2.45 3.98 -15.17
C PHE A 197 -3.57 3.86 -16.23
N SER A 198 -3.45 4.54 -17.37
CA SER A 198 -4.38 4.41 -18.50
C SER A 198 -4.58 2.97 -18.93
N ARG A 199 -3.48 2.24 -19.18
CA ARG A 199 -3.54 0.83 -19.57
C ARG A 199 -4.13 -0.06 -18.47
N LEU A 200 -3.87 0.27 -17.20
CA LEU A 200 -4.42 -0.47 -16.07
C LEU A 200 -5.95 -0.38 -16.03
N TYR A 201 -6.50 0.81 -16.30
CA TYR A 201 -7.94 0.99 -16.43
C TYR A 201 -8.51 0.06 -17.50
N ASP A 202 -7.96 0.09 -18.71
CA ASP A 202 -8.44 -0.74 -19.83
C ASP A 202 -8.42 -2.24 -19.50
N LEU A 203 -7.33 -2.72 -18.88
CA LEU A 203 -7.20 -4.11 -18.44
C LEU A 203 -8.28 -4.49 -17.41
N ILE A 204 -8.59 -3.60 -16.47
CA ILE A 204 -9.63 -3.84 -15.46
C ILE A 204 -11.02 -3.89 -16.11
N ILE A 205 -11.33 -2.97 -17.04
CA ILE A 205 -12.61 -2.96 -17.76
C ILE A 205 -12.79 -4.25 -18.57
N GLU A 206 -11.76 -4.64 -19.33
CA GLU A 206 -11.76 -5.86 -20.13
C GLU A 206 -11.94 -7.10 -19.26
N TYR A 207 -11.23 -7.19 -18.13
CA TYR A 207 -11.37 -8.28 -17.18
C TYR A 207 -12.78 -8.36 -16.58
N ILE A 208 -13.35 -7.24 -16.12
CA ILE A 208 -14.72 -7.23 -15.57
C ILE A 208 -15.72 -7.75 -16.61
N ALA A 209 -15.58 -7.33 -17.87
CA ALA A 209 -16.48 -7.74 -18.93
C ALA A 209 -16.35 -9.25 -19.23
N THR A 210 -15.13 -9.80 -19.22
CA THR A 210 -14.82 -11.12 -19.80
C THR A 210 -14.39 -12.19 -18.80
N ALA A 211 -14.20 -11.89 -17.51
CA ALA A 211 -13.80 -12.90 -16.53
C ALA A 211 -14.97 -13.81 -16.16
N ARG A 212 -14.72 -15.10 -15.94
CA ARG A 212 -15.75 -16.02 -15.40
C ARG A 212 -15.96 -15.86 -13.90
N ASP A 213 -14.94 -15.37 -13.21
CA ASP A 213 -14.93 -15.21 -11.77
C ASP A 213 -14.21 -13.90 -11.39
N CYS A 214 -14.95 -12.97 -10.76
CA CYS A 214 -14.42 -11.72 -10.21
C CYS A 214 -14.49 -11.70 -8.67
N SER A 215 -14.47 -12.86 -8.02
CA SER A 215 -14.56 -12.99 -6.56
C SER A 215 -13.29 -12.54 -5.83
N LYS A 216 -12.14 -12.67 -6.49
CA LYS A 216 -10.81 -12.32 -5.95
C LYS A 216 -10.37 -10.89 -6.22
N MET A 217 -11.09 -10.21 -7.12
CA MET A 217 -10.80 -8.82 -7.46
C MET A 217 -11.17 -7.88 -6.30
N ALA A 218 -10.42 -6.78 -6.15
CA ALA A 218 -10.77 -5.71 -5.24
C ALA A 218 -12.21 -5.20 -5.50
N PRO A 219 -13.07 -5.08 -4.47
CA PRO A 219 -14.46 -4.65 -4.64
C PRO A 219 -14.59 -3.16 -5.00
N ALA A 220 -13.53 -2.39 -4.76
CA ALA A 220 -13.48 -0.95 -4.96
C ALA A 220 -12.08 -0.51 -5.41
N ILE A 221 -12.01 0.12 -6.58
CA ILE A 221 -10.76 0.65 -7.14
C ILE A 221 -11.00 2.09 -7.55
N ASP A 222 -10.11 2.98 -7.14
CA ASP A 222 -10.11 4.39 -7.52
C ASP A 222 -8.79 4.66 -8.26
N LEU A 223 -8.87 5.01 -9.54
CA LEU A 223 -7.73 5.33 -10.39
C LEU A 223 -7.70 6.83 -10.62
N HIS A 224 -6.58 7.47 -10.32
CA HIS A 224 -6.36 8.89 -10.55
C HIS A 224 -5.39 9.05 -11.72
N ILE A 225 -5.90 9.42 -12.90
CA ILE A 225 -5.16 9.42 -14.16
C ILE A 225 -5.17 10.83 -14.77
N PRO A 226 -4.12 11.63 -14.54
CA PRO A 226 -3.89 12.89 -15.24
C PRO A 226 -4.00 12.76 -16.77
N ASN A 227 -4.62 13.74 -17.41
CA ASN A 227 -4.69 13.96 -18.86
C ASN A 227 -5.35 12.84 -19.68
N TYR A 228 -6.14 11.96 -19.05
CA TYR A 228 -6.81 10.90 -19.79
C TYR A 228 -8.09 11.42 -20.44
N THR A 229 -8.16 11.40 -21.78
CA THR A 229 -9.20 12.10 -22.56
C THR A 229 -10.12 11.21 -23.39
N SER A 230 -9.87 9.89 -23.45
CA SER A 230 -10.62 8.99 -24.35
C SER A 230 -10.83 7.62 -23.73
N HIS A 231 -12.06 7.36 -23.28
CA HIS A 231 -12.49 6.02 -22.86
C HIS A 231 -13.07 5.25 -24.04
N LYS A 232 -12.45 4.11 -24.37
CA LYS A 232 -13.16 3.08 -25.11
C LYS A 232 -13.87 2.19 -24.10
N LEU A 233 -15.06 2.60 -23.68
CA LEU A 233 -15.92 1.71 -22.90
C LEU A 233 -16.31 0.49 -23.73
N SER A 234 -16.55 -0.64 -23.06
CA SER A 234 -17.12 -1.82 -23.70
C SER A 234 -18.46 -1.45 -24.35
N GLU A 235 -18.81 -2.07 -25.48
CA GLU A 235 -20.15 -1.96 -26.08
C GLU A 235 -21.28 -2.36 -25.11
N ARG A 236 -20.94 -3.12 -24.07
CA ARG A 236 -21.84 -3.52 -22.99
C ARG A 236 -21.96 -2.50 -21.86
N ALA A 237 -21.23 -1.39 -21.92
CA ALA A 237 -21.32 -0.34 -20.93
C ALA A 237 -22.58 0.47 -21.19
N GLU A 238 -23.54 0.37 -20.28
CA GLU A 238 -24.75 1.16 -20.33
C GLU A 238 -24.48 2.47 -19.61
N LYS A 239 -24.75 3.59 -20.28
CA LYS A 239 -24.66 4.91 -19.65
C LYS A 239 -25.87 5.11 -18.76
N VAL A 240 -25.62 5.35 -17.48
CA VAL A 240 -26.69 5.43 -16.47
C VAL A 240 -26.96 6.86 -16.06
N GLU A 241 -25.91 7.68 -15.90
CA GLU A 241 -26.06 9.01 -15.31
C GLU A 241 -25.03 10.00 -15.86
N ILE A 242 -25.43 11.27 -15.98
CA ILE A 242 -24.53 12.41 -16.08
C ILE A 242 -24.93 13.41 -15.02
N LYS A 243 -23.98 13.86 -14.21
CA LYS A 243 -24.20 14.89 -13.20
C LYS A 243 -23.09 15.93 -13.29
N GLU A 244 -23.43 17.20 -13.08
CA GLU A 244 -22.45 18.29 -13.00
C GLU A 244 -22.57 18.97 -11.65
N GLU A 245 -21.45 19.08 -10.91
CA GLU A 245 -21.39 19.77 -9.63
C GLU A 245 -20.18 20.72 -9.63
N GLY A 246 -20.44 22.03 -9.69
CA GLY A 246 -19.39 23.03 -9.74
C GLY A 246 -18.49 22.85 -10.97
N ASN A 247 -17.22 22.51 -10.76
CA ASN A 247 -16.24 22.29 -11.85
C ASN A 247 -16.01 20.79 -12.14
N ILE A 248 -16.87 19.89 -11.65
CA ILE A 248 -16.72 18.44 -11.81
C ILE A 248 -17.92 17.90 -12.59
N LYS A 249 -17.63 17.19 -13.68
CA LYS A 249 -18.60 16.40 -14.42
C LYS A 249 -18.43 14.93 -14.08
N TYR A 250 -19.51 14.31 -13.63
CA TYR A 250 -19.60 12.89 -13.32
C TYR A 250 -20.30 12.19 -14.48
N THR A 251 -19.70 11.10 -14.97
CA THR A 251 -20.35 10.19 -15.92
C THR A 251 -20.42 8.80 -15.30
N GLY A 252 -21.63 8.33 -15.06
CA GLY A 252 -21.91 7.01 -14.49
C GLY A 252 -22.20 5.97 -15.59
N HIS A 253 -21.56 4.82 -15.49
CA HIS A 253 -21.80 3.66 -16.34
C HIS A 253 -21.98 2.39 -15.52
N GLU A 254 -22.70 1.42 -16.07
CA GLU A 254 -22.77 0.06 -15.57
C GLU A 254 -22.23 -0.92 -16.60
N ILE A 255 -21.51 -1.95 -16.16
CA ILE A 255 -21.11 -3.08 -16.99
C ILE A 255 -21.57 -4.37 -16.32
N SER A 256 -22.30 -5.18 -17.07
CA SER A 256 -22.68 -6.54 -16.69
C SER A 256 -21.70 -7.54 -17.28
N ASN A 257 -21.21 -8.48 -16.47
CA ASN A 257 -20.31 -9.54 -16.91
C ASN A 257 -20.95 -10.46 -17.97
N ILE A 258 -20.16 -10.93 -18.95
CA ILE A 258 -20.70 -11.74 -20.08
C ILE A 258 -21.18 -13.13 -19.66
N TYR A 259 -20.57 -13.71 -18.63
CA TYR A 259 -20.87 -15.06 -18.16
C TYR A 259 -21.88 -15.07 -17.01
N ASN A 260 -22.05 -13.94 -16.31
CA ASN A 260 -23.00 -13.81 -15.21
C ASN A 260 -23.57 -12.38 -15.10
N SER A 261 -24.77 -12.15 -15.63
CA SER A 261 -25.44 -10.83 -15.61
C SER A 261 -25.78 -10.32 -14.20
N ARG A 262 -25.73 -11.17 -13.16
CA ARG A 262 -25.86 -10.75 -11.76
C ARG A 262 -24.58 -10.06 -11.26
N VAL A 263 -23.43 -10.35 -11.85
CA VAL A 263 -22.18 -9.66 -11.49
C VAL A 263 -22.12 -8.35 -12.26
N LYS A 264 -22.47 -7.27 -11.57
CA LYS A 264 -22.45 -5.90 -12.10
C LYS A 264 -21.40 -5.05 -11.41
N PHE A 265 -20.84 -4.13 -12.18
CA PHE A 265 -19.93 -3.11 -11.70
C PHE A 265 -20.44 -1.74 -12.14
N SER A 266 -20.33 -0.76 -11.25
CA SER A 266 -20.55 0.64 -11.55
C SER A 266 -19.21 1.34 -11.78
N PHE A 267 -19.18 2.24 -12.75
CA PHE A 267 -18.04 3.06 -13.13
C PHE A 267 -18.46 4.51 -13.04
N GLU A 268 -17.72 5.30 -12.28
CA GLU A 268 -17.92 6.74 -12.22
C GLU A 268 -16.63 7.40 -12.68
N GLU A 269 -16.72 8.07 -13.83
CA GLU A 269 -15.69 8.97 -14.32
C GLU A 269 -15.96 10.36 -13.74
N ARG A 270 -14.91 10.97 -13.17
CA ARG A 270 -14.95 12.36 -12.68
C ARG A 270 -13.98 13.18 -13.51
N ASN A 271 -14.52 14.06 -14.35
CA ASN A 271 -13.78 14.98 -15.17
C ASN A 271 -13.82 16.37 -14.56
N PHE A 272 -12.65 16.93 -14.30
CA PHE A 272 -12.55 18.27 -13.73
C PHE A 272 -12.46 19.28 -14.88
N ILE A 273 -13.51 20.08 -15.10
CA ILE A 273 -13.66 20.96 -16.27
C ILE A 273 -12.46 21.91 -16.48
N LYS A 274 -11.82 22.33 -15.38
CA LYS A 274 -10.72 23.30 -15.38
C LYS A 274 -9.33 22.70 -15.21
N SER A 275 -9.22 21.38 -15.09
CA SER A 275 -7.93 20.70 -14.99
C SER A 275 -7.93 19.49 -15.89
N ALA A 276 -6.81 19.20 -16.54
CA ALA A 276 -6.66 17.98 -17.31
C ALA A 276 -6.45 16.78 -16.36
N TYR A 277 -7.45 16.54 -15.50
CA TYR A 277 -7.42 15.53 -14.46
C TYR A 277 -8.74 14.77 -14.50
N SER A 278 -8.61 13.45 -14.57
CA SER A 278 -9.72 12.53 -14.52
C SER A 278 -9.47 11.51 -13.42
N SER A 279 -10.55 11.09 -12.76
CA SER A 279 -10.50 9.97 -11.82
C SER A 279 -11.61 8.99 -12.11
N PHE A 280 -11.32 7.71 -11.94
CA PHE A 280 -12.21 6.60 -12.24
C PHE A 280 -12.46 5.83 -10.97
N LYS A 281 -13.73 5.67 -10.64
CA LYS A 281 -14.15 4.88 -9.49
C LYS A 281 -14.90 3.66 -9.99
N ILE A 282 -14.36 2.49 -9.68
CA ILE A 282 -14.90 1.18 -10.04
C ILE A 282 -15.42 0.53 -8.77
N ARG A 283 -16.67 0.07 -8.77
CA ARG A 283 -17.30 -0.57 -7.62
C ARG A 283 -18.07 -1.82 -8.03
N LYS A 284 -17.84 -2.92 -7.32
CA LYS A 284 -18.69 -4.11 -7.43
C LYS A 284 -20.04 -3.81 -6.77
N MET A 285 -21.13 -3.98 -7.50
CA MET A 285 -22.47 -3.75 -6.99
C MET A 285 -22.89 -4.90 -6.08
N LYS A 286 -23.55 -4.59 -4.97
CA LYS A 286 -24.19 -5.61 -4.14
C LYS A 286 -25.48 -6.03 -4.84
N VAL A 287 -25.62 -7.33 -5.07
CA VAL A 287 -26.86 -7.97 -5.54
C VAL A 287 -27.76 -8.24 -4.36
#